data_AF-A0A8B9IT02-F1
#
_entry.id   AF-A0A8B9IT02-F1
#
_cell.length_a   1.000
_cell.length_b   1.000
_cell.length_c   1.000
_cell.angle_alpha   90.00
_cell.angle_beta   90.00
_cell.angle_gamma   90.00
#
_symmetry.space_group_name_H-M   'P 1'
#
loop_
_entity.id
_entity.type
_entity.pdbx_description
1 polymer ?
#
loop_
_entity_poly.entity_id
_entity_poly.type
_entity_poly.pdbx_seq_one_letter_code
_entity_poly.pdbx_strand_id
1 'polypeptide(L)'
;MFLHVLCCFVGYTGELCQSEIDHCIQEPCQNGGTCSSNINGFSCQCPEGFLGPLCEEKIDPCVSSPCQNNGTCYADRLAFSCSCSSGFTGPTCAQLIDFCALNPCAHGICRSVGTSYRCLCIPGYHGLYCEEEYNECLSAPCQNGATCRDLVNSYECVCLAEYEGRHCELYKDPCLNINCQNGGTCDSEGLNATCICAPGYAGEDCEIDVNDCDSNPCHHAGTCIDQPGGYTCHCPHGWVGANCEIHLQWKSGHMAESLTNMPRHSLYIIIGALCVAFVLMLIILIVGICRISRIEYQGSSRPAYEEFYNCRSIDSEFSSAIASIRHARFGKKSRPAMYDATPIAYEDYSPDDKPLVTLIKTKDL
;
A
#
# COMPACT_ATOMS: atom_id res chain seq x y z
N MET A 1 27.50 -126.17 -21.25
CA MET A 1 27.42 -125.02 -22.16
C MET A 1 27.48 -123.77 -21.31
N PHE A 2 28.57 -123.01 -21.37
CA PHE A 2 28.73 -121.79 -20.57
C PHE A 2 27.75 -120.74 -21.09
N LEU A 3 26.82 -120.29 -20.25
CA LEU A 3 25.92 -119.19 -20.59
C LEU A 3 26.76 -117.90 -20.55
N HIS A 4 27.17 -117.40 -21.72
CA HIS A 4 27.72 -116.04 -21.81
C HIS A 4 26.54 -115.09 -21.61
N VAL A 5 26.42 -114.52 -20.40
CA VAL A 5 25.57 -113.36 -20.20
C VAL A 5 26.28 -112.20 -20.87
N LEU A 6 25.82 -111.84 -22.07
CA LEU A 6 26.31 -110.67 -22.79
C LEU A 6 25.79 -109.43 -22.05
N CYS A 7 26.68 -108.70 -21.38
CA CYS A 7 26.34 -107.43 -20.76
C CYS A 7 26.53 -106.33 -21.81
N CYS A 8 25.46 -105.65 -22.19
CA CYS A 8 25.53 -104.58 -23.19
C CYS A 8 26.28 -103.36 -22.66
N PHE A 9 26.94 -102.63 -23.57
CA PHE A 9 27.43 -101.29 -23.28
C PHE A 9 26.25 -100.37 -22.91
N VAL A 10 26.51 -99.35 -22.09
CA VAL A 10 25.49 -98.39 -21.63
C VAL A 10 24.76 -97.81 -22.84
N GLY A 11 23.42 -97.88 -22.83
CA GLY A 11 22.57 -97.36 -23.90
C GLY A 11 22.15 -98.37 -24.99
N TYR A 12 22.51 -99.65 -24.90
CA TYR A 12 22.14 -100.69 -25.89
C TYR A 12 21.34 -101.86 -25.28
N THR A 13 20.44 -102.45 -26.07
CA THR A 13 19.56 -103.56 -25.71
C THR A 13 19.43 -104.60 -26.85
N GLY A 14 18.78 -105.73 -26.57
CA GLY A 14 18.63 -106.87 -27.50
C GLY A 14 19.63 -108.00 -27.23
N GLU A 15 19.36 -109.19 -27.78
CA GLU A 15 20.16 -110.40 -27.53
C GLU A 15 21.63 -110.28 -27.98
N LEU A 16 21.93 -109.37 -28.91
CA LEU A 16 23.28 -109.06 -29.40
C LEU A 16 23.67 -107.59 -29.15
N CYS A 17 22.94 -106.87 -28.29
CA CYS A 17 23.13 -105.44 -28.04
C CYS A 17 23.05 -104.58 -29.32
N GLN A 18 22.24 -105.00 -30.29
CA GLN A 18 22.18 -104.40 -31.61
C GLN A 18 21.29 -103.15 -31.69
N SER A 19 20.47 -102.90 -30.67
CA SER A 19 19.50 -101.80 -30.67
C SER A 19 19.87 -100.76 -29.62
N GLU A 20 19.86 -99.49 -29.97
CA GLU A 20 19.95 -98.41 -28.99
C GLU A 20 18.67 -98.35 -28.14
N ILE A 21 18.81 -98.05 -26.85
CA ILE A 21 17.68 -97.86 -25.94
C ILE A 21 17.02 -96.52 -26.28
N ASP A 22 15.76 -96.58 -26.72
CA ASP A 22 14.94 -95.39 -26.86
C ASP A 22 14.28 -95.04 -25.52
N HIS A 23 14.87 -94.05 -24.86
CA HIS A 23 14.41 -93.54 -23.57
C HIS A 23 13.15 -92.66 -23.70
N CYS A 24 12.67 -92.34 -24.92
CA CYS A 24 11.51 -91.50 -25.18
C CYS A 24 10.18 -92.26 -25.35
N ILE A 25 10.20 -93.60 -25.40
CA ILE A 25 9.00 -94.44 -25.58
C ILE A 25 7.90 -94.18 -24.53
N GLN A 26 8.29 -93.80 -23.31
CA GLN A 26 7.37 -93.53 -22.21
C GLN A 26 6.91 -92.06 -22.12
N GLU A 27 7.21 -91.25 -23.14
CA GLU A 27 6.89 -89.82 -23.21
C GLU A 27 7.28 -89.05 -21.91
N PRO A 28 8.56 -89.10 -21.47
CA PRO A 28 8.96 -88.55 -20.18
C PRO A 28 8.86 -87.02 -20.08
N CYS A 29 8.86 -86.31 -21.22
CA CYS A 29 8.77 -84.85 -21.27
C CYS A 29 7.31 -84.39 -21.14
N GLN A 30 7.04 -83.57 -20.13
CA GLN A 30 5.71 -83.04 -19.84
C GLN A 30 5.42 -81.77 -20.66
N ASN A 31 4.16 -81.32 -20.62
CA ASN A 31 3.72 -80.02 -21.15
C ASN A 31 4.05 -79.77 -22.64
N GLY A 32 4.17 -80.83 -23.45
CA GLY A 32 4.50 -80.72 -24.88
C GLY A 32 6.00 -80.56 -25.17
N GLY A 33 6.87 -80.92 -24.22
CA GLY A 33 8.32 -81.03 -24.41
C GLY A 33 8.70 -82.03 -25.50
N THR A 34 9.70 -81.67 -26.31
CA THR A 34 10.25 -82.57 -27.34
C THR A 34 11.32 -83.45 -26.72
N CYS A 35 11.13 -84.76 -26.75
CA CYS A 35 12.08 -85.73 -26.19
C CYS A 35 13.17 -86.10 -27.21
N SER A 36 14.42 -86.11 -26.76
CA SER A 36 15.57 -86.63 -27.51
C SER A 36 16.27 -87.72 -26.71
N SER A 37 16.34 -88.93 -27.26
CA SER A 37 17.08 -90.06 -26.66
C SER A 37 18.57 -89.94 -26.96
N ASN A 38 19.42 -90.21 -25.97
CA ASN A 38 20.87 -90.19 -26.05
C ASN A 38 21.45 -91.49 -25.46
N ILE A 39 22.72 -91.80 -25.75
CA ILE A 39 23.39 -93.02 -25.25
C ILE A 39 23.44 -93.13 -23.70
N ASN A 40 23.30 -92.01 -23.00
CA ASN A 40 23.32 -91.94 -21.53
C ASN A 40 21.94 -91.66 -20.90
N GLY A 41 20.84 -91.66 -21.67
CA GLY A 41 19.50 -91.36 -21.18
C GLY A 41 18.65 -90.54 -22.15
N PHE A 42 17.94 -89.53 -21.67
CA PHE A 42 17.13 -88.64 -22.52
C PHE A 42 17.31 -87.17 -22.12
N SER A 43 16.96 -86.27 -23.01
CA SER A 43 16.88 -84.83 -22.76
C SER A 43 15.58 -84.26 -23.32
N CYS A 44 14.91 -83.43 -22.53
CA CYS A 44 13.69 -82.75 -22.92
C CYS A 44 14.01 -81.32 -23.38
N GLN A 45 13.57 -80.97 -24.58
CA GLN A 45 13.54 -79.59 -25.04
C GLN A 45 12.16 -79.00 -24.70
N CYS A 46 12.14 -78.12 -23.70
CA CYS A 46 10.90 -77.54 -23.19
C CYS A 46 10.35 -76.46 -24.11
N PRO A 47 9.02 -76.41 -24.30
CA PRO A 47 8.36 -75.31 -24.99
C PRO A 47 8.42 -74.03 -24.15
N GLU A 48 8.15 -72.87 -24.78
CA GLU A 48 8.16 -71.58 -24.09
C GLU A 48 7.25 -71.60 -22.84
N GLY A 49 7.79 -71.17 -21.70
CA GLY A 49 7.05 -71.09 -20.43
C GLY A 49 7.23 -72.30 -19.50
N PHE A 50 8.07 -73.28 -19.84
CA PHE A 50 8.37 -74.44 -18.99
C PHE A 50 9.88 -74.65 -18.80
N LEU A 51 10.27 -75.09 -17.60
CA LEU A 51 11.62 -75.45 -17.19
C LEU A 51 11.60 -76.78 -16.44
N GLY A 52 12.78 -77.24 -16.04
CA GLY A 52 12.98 -78.52 -15.35
C GLY A 52 13.43 -79.62 -16.30
N PRO A 53 14.03 -80.70 -15.77
CA PRO A 53 14.54 -81.82 -16.57
C PRO A 53 13.46 -82.54 -17.37
N LEU A 54 12.20 -82.45 -16.95
CA LEU A 54 11.04 -83.05 -17.61
C LEU A 54 10.07 -82.00 -18.14
N CYS A 55 10.43 -80.71 -18.16
CA CYS A 55 9.52 -79.61 -18.49
C CYS A 55 8.30 -79.54 -17.55
N GLU A 56 8.47 -79.96 -16.30
CA GLU A 56 7.43 -80.05 -15.27
C GLU A 56 7.16 -78.72 -14.58
N GLU A 57 8.15 -77.80 -14.58
CA GLU A 57 8.04 -76.51 -13.90
C GLU A 57 7.49 -75.46 -14.86
N LYS A 58 6.35 -74.87 -14.52
CA LYS A 58 5.85 -73.70 -15.23
C LYS A 58 6.63 -72.47 -14.78
N ILE A 59 7.17 -71.69 -15.72
CA ILE A 59 7.80 -70.40 -15.42
C ILE A 59 6.71 -69.44 -14.95
N ASP A 60 6.83 -68.97 -13.71
CA ASP A 60 6.04 -67.87 -13.18
C ASP A 60 6.98 -66.74 -12.73
N PRO A 61 7.09 -65.66 -13.51
CA PRO A 61 7.96 -64.53 -13.19
C PRO A 61 7.51 -63.73 -11.96
N CYS A 62 6.31 -64.00 -11.41
CA CYS A 62 5.82 -63.35 -10.19
C CYS A 62 6.28 -64.03 -8.89
N VAL A 63 6.85 -65.25 -8.94
CA VAL A 63 7.27 -66.00 -7.74
C VAL A 63 8.34 -65.26 -6.93
N SER A 64 9.23 -64.51 -7.59
CA SER A 64 10.26 -63.71 -6.92
C SER A 64 9.73 -62.40 -6.32
N SER A 65 8.41 -62.16 -6.37
CA SER A 65 7.78 -60.91 -5.94
C SER A 65 8.47 -59.66 -6.51
N PRO A 66 8.59 -59.54 -7.86
CA PRO A 66 9.34 -58.44 -8.49
C PRO A 66 8.70 -57.06 -8.29
N CYS A 67 7.39 -56.99 -7.99
CA CYS A 67 6.67 -55.74 -7.75
C CYS A 67 6.85 -55.29 -6.29
N GLN A 68 7.60 -54.19 -6.09
CA GLN A 68 7.84 -53.59 -4.78
C GLN A 68 6.66 -52.72 -4.33
N ASN A 69 6.72 -52.21 -3.10
CA ASN A 69 5.77 -51.24 -2.54
C ASN A 69 4.29 -51.66 -2.68
N ASN A 70 4.02 -52.93 -2.40
CA ASN A 70 2.68 -53.51 -2.45
C ASN A 70 2.03 -53.41 -3.84
N GLY A 71 2.83 -53.48 -4.91
CA GLY A 71 2.35 -53.60 -6.28
C GLY A 71 1.84 -55.00 -6.60
N THR A 72 0.82 -55.10 -7.46
CA THR A 72 0.26 -56.39 -7.90
C THR A 72 1.01 -56.89 -9.13
N CYS A 73 1.50 -58.14 -9.06
CA CYS A 73 2.21 -58.77 -10.18
C CYS A 73 1.25 -59.52 -11.11
N TYR A 74 1.43 -59.33 -12.41
CA TYR A 74 0.75 -60.08 -13.46
C TYR A 74 1.80 -60.76 -14.33
N ALA A 75 1.73 -62.08 -14.44
CA ALA A 75 2.58 -62.85 -15.33
C ALA A 75 2.00 -62.83 -16.75
N ASP A 76 2.82 -62.45 -17.74
CA ASP A 76 2.55 -62.58 -19.17
C ASP A 76 3.62 -63.46 -19.81
N ARG A 77 3.34 -64.77 -19.88
CA ARG A 77 4.27 -65.81 -20.35
C ARG A 77 5.59 -65.81 -19.56
N LEU A 78 6.66 -65.28 -20.15
CA LEU A 78 8.00 -65.16 -19.57
C LEU A 78 8.27 -63.78 -18.96
N ALA A 79 7.41 -62.80 -19.25
CA ALA A 79 7.51 -61.44 -18.74
C ALA A 79 6.55 -61.24 -17.56
N PHE A 80 6.82 -60.24 -16.74
CA PHE A 80 5.90 -59.77 -15.71
C PHE A 80 5.54 -58.32 -15.97
N SER A 81 4.37 -57.92 -15.49
CA SER A 81 3.93 -56.53 -15.42
C SER A 81 3.45 -56.25 -14.01
N CYS A 82 3.81 -55.07 -13.48
CA CYS A 82 3.40 -54.64 -12.16
C CYS A 82 2.34 -53.54 -12.26
N SER A 83 1.21 -53.72 -11.57
CA SER A 83 0.31 -52.62 -11.26
C SER A 83 0.72 -52.00 -9.95
N CYS A 84 1.25 -50.77 -10.01
CA CYS A 84 1.76 -50.08 -8.84
C CYS A 84 0.64 -49.52 -7.95
N SER A 85 0.85 -49.58 -6.64
CA SER A 85 0.03 -48.85 -5.68
C SER A 85 0.21 -47.34 -5.82
N SER A 86 -0.77 -46.56 -5.38
CA SER A 86 -0.75 -45.09 -5.47
C SER A 86 0.54 -44.49 -4.91
N GLY A 87 1.19 -43.63 -5.70
CA GLY A 87 2.44 -42.96 -5.32
C GLY A 87 3.72 -43.64 -5.81
N PHE A 88 3.62 -44.79 -6.50
CA PHE A 88 4.77 -45.51 -7.06
C PHE A 88 4.66 -45.70 -8.58
N THR A 89 5.81 -45.79 -9.24
CA THR A 89 5.95 -45.94 -10.69
C THR A 89 7.16 -46.80 -11.05
N GLY A 90 7.35 -47.04 -12.35
CA GLY A 90 8.40 -47.88 -12.91
C GLY A 90 8.01 -49.35 -13.04
N PRO A 91 8.84 -50.16 -13.74
CA PRO A 91 8.51 -51.55 -14.10
C PRO A 91 8.36 -52.48 -12.90
N THR A 92 8.97 -52.13 -11.76
CA THR A 92 8.93 -52.89 -10.50
C THR A 92 8.27 -52.12 -9.36
N CYS A 93 7.64 -50.98 -9.64
CA CYS A 93 7.05 -50.09 -8.61
C CYS A 93 8.04 -49.62 -7.54
N ALA A 94 9.34 -49.62 -7.83
CA ALA A 94 10.39 -49.21 -6.90
C ALA A 94 10.53 -47.68 -6.79
N GLN A 95 10.07 -46.94 -7.79
CA GLN A 95 10.25 -45.48 -7.85
C GLN A 95 9.04 -44.79 -7.25
N LEU A 96 9.25 -43.75 -6.46
CA LEU A 96 8.18 -42.83 -6.05
C LEU A 96 7.78 -41.96 -7.25
N ILE A 97 6.49 -41.64 -7.38
CA ILE A 97 6.03 -40.67 -8.36
C ILE A 97 6.54 -39.29 -7.95
N ASP A 98 7.41 -38.72 -8.78
CA ASP A 98 7.80 -37.32 -8.66
C ASP A 98 6.83 -36.44 -9.44
N PHE A 99 5.85 -35.90 -8.71
CA PHE A 99 4.88 -34.96 -9.26
C PHE A 99 5.49 -33.61 -9.66
N CYS A 100 6.72 -33.33 -9.26
CA CYS A 100 7.44 -32.11 -9.60
C CYS A 100 8.39 -32.27 -10.80
N ALA A 101 8.51 -33.47 -11.37
CA ALA A 101 9.46 -33.75 -12.45
C ALA A 101 9.30 -32.87 -13.71
N LEU A 102 8.09 -32.33 -13.95
CA LEU A 102 7.79 -31.46 -15.09
C LEU A 102 7.84 -29.96 -14.76
N ASN A 103 8.29 -29.58 -13.56
CA ASN A 103 8.28 -28.18 -13.08
C ASN A 103 6.93 -27.47 -13.32
N PRO A 104 5.83 -27.97 -12.72
CA PRO A 104 4.49 -27.45 -13.00
C PRO A 104 4.24 -26.03 -12.47
N CYS A 105 5.12 -25.49 -11.63
CA CYS A 105 4.98 -24.15 -11.05
C CYS A 105 5.74 -23.13 -11.91
N ALA A 106 5.07 -22.07 -12.35
CA ALA A 106 5.68 -21.00 -13.13
C ALA A 106 6.62 -20.13 -12.27
N HIS A 107 6.08 -19.51 -11.21
CA HIS A 107 6.82 -18.64 -10.30
C HIS A 107 6.77 -19.16 -8.86
N GLY A 108 7.34 -20.35 -8.63
CA GLY A 108 7.28 -20.98 -7.31
C GLY A 108 8.09 -22.25 -7.17
N ILE A 109 8.11 -22.76 -5.94
CA ILE A 109 8.77 -24.03 -5.60
C ILE A 109 7.72 -25.14 -5.59
N CYS A 110 7.91 -26.16 -6.42
CA CYS A 110 7.06 -27.35 -6.40
C CYS A 110 7.37 -28.23 -5.19
N ARG A 111 6.32 -28.75 -4.54
CA ARG A 111 6.45 -29.74 -3.47
C ARG A 111 5.45 -30.87 -3.65
N SER A 112 5.94 -32.10 -3.75
CA SER A 112 5.12 -33.31 -3.73
C SER A 112 4.42 -33.45 -2.37
N VAL A 113 3.11 -33.69 -2.38
CA VAL A 113 2.26 -33.86 -1.19
C VAL A 113 1.32 -35.03 -1.42
N GLY A 114 1.57 -36.15 -0.73
CA GLY A 114 0.80 -37.38 -0.90
C GLY A 114 0.85 -37.89 -2.34
N THR A 115 -0.31 -37.93 -3.00
CA THR A 115 -0.46 -38.35 -4.41
C THR A 115 -0.63 -37.17 -5.38
N SER A 116 -0.20 -35.97 -4.98
CA SER A 116 -0.29 -34.75 -5.77
C SER A 116 0.95 -33.87 -5.52
N TYR A 117 0.94 -32.66 -6.06
CA TYR A 117 1.89 -31.60 -5.77
C TYR A 117 1.15 -30.33 -5.38
N ARG A 118 1.88 -29.40 -4.76
CA ARG A 118 1.44 -28.02 -4.60
C ARG A 118 2.58 -27.07 -4.96
N CYS A 119 2.23 -25.92 -5.50
CA CYS A 119 3.17 -24.84 -5.75
C CYS A 119 3.23 -23.89 -4.55
N LEU A 120 4.44 -23.58 -4.11
CA LEU A 120 4.70 -22.52 -3.14
C LEU A 120 5.14 -21.29 -3.92
N CYS A 121 4.20 -20.36 -4.13
CA CYS A 121 4.46 -19.18 -4.93
C CYS A 121 5.49 -18.26 -4.25
N ILE A 122 6.37 -17.68 -5.05
CA ILE A 122 7.20 -16.58 -4.59
C ILE A 122 6.30 -15.35 -4.31
N PRO A 123 6.70 -14.45 -3.40
CA PRO A 123 5.93 -13.22 -3.15
C PRO A 123 5.66 -12.46 -4.45
N GLY A 124 4.45 -11.94 -4.62
CA GLY A 124 3.98 -11.27 -5.85
C GLY A 124 3.22 -12.17 -6.83
N TYR A 125 3.18 -13.49 -6.63
CA TYR A 125 2.45 -14.41 -7.51
C TYR A 125 1.39 -15.24 -6.77
N HIS A 126 0.35 -15.61 -7.50
CA HIS A 126 -0.75 -16.47 -7.04
C HIS A 126 -1.28 -17.37 -8.15
N GLY A 127 -2.34 -18.11 -7.85
CA GLY A 127 -2.88 -19.17 -8.70
C GLY A 127 -2.45 -20.55 -8.23
N LEU A 128 -2.97 -21.59 -8.89
CA LEU A 128 -2.66 -22.98 -8.53
C LEU A 128 -1.22 -23.35 -8.93
N TYR A 129 -0.71 -22.71 -9.97
CA TYR A 129 0.60 -22.93 -10.58
C TYR A 129 1.53 -21.71 -10.44
N CYS A 130 1.13 -20.70 -9.65
CA CYS A 130 1.86 -19.43 -9.51
C CYS A 130 2.04 -18.71 -10.86
N GLU A 131 0.99 -18.77 -11.67
CA GLU A 131 0.91 -18.27 -13.04
C GLU A 131 0.38 -16.84 -13.14
N GLU A 132 -0.27 -16.35 -12.09
CA GLU A 132 -0.84 -15.02 -12.01
C GLU A 132 0.02 -14.14 -11.10
N GLU A 133 0.21 -12.88 -11.49
CA GLU A 133 0.91 -11.86 -10.72
C GLU A 133 -0.13 -10.97 -10.02
N TYR A 134 0.15 -10.57 -8.78
CA TYR A 134 -0.73 -9.70 -8.01
C TYR A 134 -0.66 -8.27 -8.52
N ASN A 135 -1.71 -7.80 -9.19
CA ASN A 135 -1.76 -6.39 -9.55
C ASN A 135 -2.08 -5.50 -8.32
N GLU A 136 -1.06 -4.89 -7.71
CA GLU A 136 -1.25 -4.03 -6.54
C GLU A 136 -1.95 -2.71 -6.88
N CYS A 137 -1.91 -2.28 -8.15
CA CYS A 137 -2.57 -1.07 -8.62
C CYS A 137 -4.11 -1.16 -8.61
N LEU A 138 -4.70 -2.35 -8.56
CA LEU A 138 -6.16 -2.54 -8.44
C LEU A 138 -6.74 -1.93 -7.16
N SER A 139 -5.92 -1.78 -6.11
CA SER A 139 -6.31 -1.12 -4.87
C SER A 139 -6.35 0.41 -4.96
N ALA A 140 -5.95 0.98 -6.11
CA ALA A 140 -5.79 2.41 -6.35
C ALA A 140 -4.99 3.13 -5.24
N PRO A 141 -3.75 2.71 -4.96
CA PRO A 141 -2.99 3.23 -3.82
C PRO A 141 -2.47 4.66 -4.03
N CYS A 142 -2.31 5.10 -5.28
CA CYS A 142 -1.76 6.41 -5.63
C CYS A 142 -2.82 7.51 -5.53
N GLN A 143 -2.47 8.62 -4.89
CA GLN A 143 -3.35 9.77 -4.66
C GLN A 143 -3.10 10.89 -5.68
N ASN A 144 -3.94 11.94 -5.62
CA ASN A 144 -3.76 13.19 -6.37
C ASN A 144 -3.56 13.01 -7.88
N GLY A 145 -4.25 12.03 -8.48
CA GLY A 145 -4.20 11.78 -9.92
C GLY A 145 -2.87 11.18 -10.40
N ALA A 146 -2.02 10.71 -9.50
CA ALA A 146 -0.78 10.01 -9.85
C ALA A 146 -1.04 8.70 -10.60
N THR A 147 -0.10 8.33 -11.47
CA THR A 147 -0.19 7.09 -12.25
C THR A 147 0.42 5.94 -11.46
N CYS A 148 -0.34 4.86 -11.24
CA CYS A 148 0.18 3.65 -10.60
C CYS A 148 0.90 2.77 -11.62
N ARG A 149 2.13 2.38 -11.30
CA ARG A 149 2.90 1.37 -12.02
C ARG A 149 3.01 0.11 -11.18
N ASP A 150 2.48 -0.96 -11.73
CA ASP A 150 2.52 -2.31 -11.18
C ASP A 150 3.95 -2.87 -11.27
N LEU A 151 4.43 -3.50 -10.19
CA LEU A 151 5.74 -4.15 -10.11
C LEU A 151 5.57 -5.50 -9.40
N VAL A 152 6.53 -6.40 -9.54
CA VAL A 152 6.44 -7.69 -8.84
C VAL A 152 6.46 -7.48 -7.33
N ASN A 153 5.38 -7.87 -6.65
CA ASN A 153 5.24 -7.80 -5.19
C ASN A 153 5.32 -6.36 -4.63
N SER A 154 5.00 -5.36 -5.45
CA SER A 154 5.19 -3.93 -5.12
C SER A 154 4.49 -3.05 -6.15
N TYR A 155 4.32 -1.77 -5.85
CA TYR A 155 3.92 -0.80 -6.86
C TYR A 155 4.73 0.48 -6.71
N GLU A 156 4.64 1.33 -7.72
CA GLU A 156 5.24 2.65 -7.73
C GLU A 156 4.23 3.69 -8.20
N CYS A 157 4.08 4.76 -7.43
CA CYS A 157 3.26 5.90 -7.82
C CYS A 157 4.13 6.93 -8.52
N VAL A 158 3.85 7.17 -9.81
CA VAL A 158 4.46 8.26 -10.57
C VAL A 158 3.67 9.53 -10.28
N CYS A 159 4.21 10.34 -9.39
CA CYS A 159 3.57 11.58 -8.94
C CYS A 159 3.56 12.64 -10.03
N LEU A 160 2.50 13.46 -10.02
CA LEU A 160 2.52 14.75 -10.71
C LEU A 160 3.58 15.66 -10.07
N ALA A 161 4.02 16.67 -10.81
CA ALA A 161 5.16 17.48 -10.43
C ALA A 161 4.96 18.17 -9.06
N GLU A 162 3.72 18.53 -8.74
CA GLU A 162 3.30 19.24 -7.52
C GLU A 162 3.23 18.34 -6.28
N TYR A 163 3.41 17.02 -6.43
CA TYR A 163 3.24 16.05 -5.35
C TYR A 163 4.47 15.17 -5.11
N GLU A 164 4.63 14.72 -3.87
CA GLU A 164 5.64 13.77 -3.40
C GLU A 164 5.06 12.81 -2.36
N GLY A 165 5.92 11.91 -1.86
CA GLY A 165 5.53 10.82 -0.97
C GLY A 165 5.41 9.49 -1.71
N ARG A 166 5.26 8.40 -0.96
CA ARG A 166 5.18 7.04 -1.55
C ARG A 166 3.90 6.88 -2.38
N HIS A 167 2.82 7.53 -1.95
CA HIS A 167 1.52 7.49 -2.60
C HIS A 167 1.15 8.83 -3.23
N CYS A 168 2.13 9.73 -3.42
CA CYS A 168 1.91 11.09 -3.92
C CYS A 168 0.93 11.90 -3.06
N GLU A 169 0.94 11.65 -1.75
CA GLU A 169 0.01 12.22 -0.77
C GLU A 169 0.41 13.61 -0.28
N LEU A 170 1.69 13.99 -0.44
CA LEU A 170 2.23 15.25 0.03
C LEU A 170 2.28 16.26 -1.10
N TYR A 171 1.82 17.48 -0.85
CA TYR A 171 2.00 18.60 -1.77
C TYR A 171 3.41 19.18 -1.59
N LYS A 172 4.12 19.35 -2.71
CA LYS A 172 5.41 20.05 -2.73
C LYS A 172 5.15 21.55 -2.68
N ASP A 173 5.19 22.12 -1.49
CA ASP A 173 5.11 23.57 -1.32
C ASP A 173 6.38 24.23 -1.89
N PRO A 174 6.28 24.98 -3.01
CA PRO A 174 7.45 25.62 -3.61
C PRO A 174 8.00 26.74 -2.71
N CYS A 175 7.19 27.28 -1.78
CA CYS A 175 7.59 28.34 -0.86
C CYS A 175 8.30 27.85 0.41
N LEU A 176 8.37 26.54 0.67
CA LEU A 176 8.94 25.99 1.90
C LEU A 176 10.44 26.35 2.09
N ASN A 177 11.17 26.48 0.97
CA ASN A 177 12.61 26.80 0.97
C ASN A 177 12.94 28.17 0.36
N ILE A 178 11.94 28.97 -0.04
CA ILE A 178 12.16 30.32 -0.56
C ILE A 178 12.06 31.33 0.58
N ASN A 179 13.08 32.18 0.70
CA ASN A 179 13.14 33.21 1.73
C ASN A 179 13.17 34.60 1.10
N CYS A 180 11.99 35.18 0.91
CA CYS A 180 11.85 36.55 0.42
C CYS A 180 12.32 37.55 1.48
N GLN A 181 13.27 38.41 1.11
CA GLN A 181 13.84 39.44 1.98
C GLN A 181 12.95 40.70 2.02
N ASN A 182 13.27 41.62 2.92
CA ASN A 182 12.68 42.96 3.00
C ASN A 182 11.13 43.01 3.04
N GLY A 183 10.51 41.99 3.65
CA GLY A 183 9.05 41.91 3.78
C GLY A 183 8.33 41.43 2.51
N GLY A 184 9.06 40.85 1.54
CA GLY A 184 8.47 40.18 0.40
C GLY A 184 7.62 38.96 0.81
N THR A 185 6.58 38.68 0.03
CA THR A 185 5.69 37.52 0.23
C THR A 185 5.97 36.49 -0.86
N CYS A 186 6.17 35.22 -0.50
CA CYS A 186 6.28 34.16 -1.48
C CYS A 186 4.91 33.84 -2.06
N ASP A 187 4.82 33.84 -3.39
CA ASP A 187 3.64 33.43 -4.13
C ASP A 187 3.95 32.18 -4.96
N SER A 188 2.99 31.28 -5.02
CA SER A 188 3.12 29.98 -5.69
C SER A 188 2.03 29.83 -6.75
N GLU A 189 2.22 30.49 -7.90
CA GLU A 189 1.46 30.14 -9.09
C GLU A 189 2.03 28.83 -9.70
N GLY A 190 1.60 27.70 -9.15
CA GLY A 190 1.97 26.36 -9.63
C GLY A 190 3.27 25.82 -9.03
N LEU A 191 4.20 25.35 -9.87
CA LEU A 191 5.45 24.70 -9.45
C LEU A 191 6.60 25.67 -9.15
N ASN A 192 6.50 26.91 -9.60
CA ASN A 192 7.53 27.92 -9.38
C ASN A 192 7.07 28.84 -8.25
N ALA A 193 7.89 28.98 -7.23
CA ALA A 193 7.72 30.04 -6.25
C ALA A 193 8.43 31.30 -6.72
N THR A 194 7.78 32.45 -6.53
CA THR A 194 8.34 33.77 -6.83
C THR A 194 8.09 34.70 -5.66
N CYS A 195 9.05 35.58 -5.36
CA CYS A 195 8.86 36.58 -4.33
C CYS A 195 8.14 37.82 -4.88
N ILE A 196 7.02 38.16 -4.26
CA ILE A 196 6.34 39.43 -4.47
C ILE A 196 6.95 40.44 -3.50
N CYS A 197 7.72 41.38 -4.04
CA CYS A 197 8.43 42.37 -3.24
C CYS A 197 7.52 43.46 -2.68
N ALA A 198 7.85 43.91 -1.47
CA ALA A 198 7.23 45.09 -0.87
C ALA A 198 7.57 46.35 -1.69
N PRO A 199 6.73 47.40 -1.65
CA PRO A 199 7.02 48.65 -2.35
C PRO A 199 8.40 49.20 -2.00
N GLY A 200 9.17 49.62 -3.01
CA GLY A 200 10.56 50.09 -2.85
C GLY A 200 11.62 48.98 -2.92
N TYR A 201 11.25 47.71 -3.09
CA TYR A 201 12.23 46.61 -3.25
C TYR A 201 12.07 45.88 -4.58
N ALA A 202 13.17 45.31 -5.07
CA ALA A 202 13.27 44.53 -6.30
C ALA A 202 14.26 43.36 -6.14
N GLY A 203 14.36 42.51 -7.16
CA GLY A 203 15.20 41.30 -7.15
C GLY A 203 14.39 40.01 -7.16
N GLU A 204 15.06 38.87 -7.31
CA GLU A 204 14.40 37.54 -7.28
C GLU A 204 13.98 37.17 -5.85
N ASP A 205 14.77 37.60 -4.86
CA ASP A 205 14.52 37.41 -3.43
C ASP A 205 14.16 38.73 -2.72
N CYS A 206 13.85 39.79 -3.47
CA CYS A 206 13.57 41.14 -2.94
C CYS A 206 14.73 41.78 -2.17
N GLU A 207 15.96 41.44 -2.56
CA GLU A 207 17.20 41.86 -1.91
C GLU A 207 17.68 43.27 -2.29
N ILE A 208 17.13 43.84 -3.36
CA ILE A 208 17.55 45.14 -3.90
C ILE A 208 16.62 46.23 -3.38
N ASP A 209 17.16 47.23 -2.69
CA ASP A 209 16.47 48.47 -2.34
C ASP A 209 16.46 49.41 -3.56
N VAL A 210 15.27 49.86 -3.97
CA VAL A 210 15.08 50.70 -5.15
C VAL A 210 15.31 52.15 -4.75
N ASN A 211 16.39 52.74 -5.26
CA ASN A 211 16.71 54.13 -4.98
C ASN A 211 15.74 55.08 -5.71
N ASP A 212 14.74 55.60 -4.99
CA ASP A 212 13.73 56.49 -5.54
C ASP A 212 14.31 57.86 -5.97
N CYS A 213 15.50 58.22 -5.46
CA CYS A 213 16.18 59.46 -5.81
C CYS A 213 16.81 59.46 -7.22
N ASP A 214 16.97 58.31 -7.88
CA ASP A 214 17.53 58.22 -9.24
C ASP A 214 16.67 58.98 -10.27
N SER A 215 15.38 59.13 -9.99
CA SER A 215 14.43 59.90 -10.80
C SER A 215 14.56 61.42 -10.64
N ASN A 216 15.44 61.89 -9.73
CA ASN A 216 15.59 63.29 -9.33
C ASN A 216 14.25 63.97 -8.96
N PRO A 217 13.51 63.43 -7.98
CA PRO A 217 12.16 63.90 -7.69
C PRO A 217 12.11 65.26 -6.96
N CYS A 218 13.19 65.66 -6.28
CA CYS A 218 13.25 66.91 -5.52
C CYS A 218 13.56 68.10 -6.43
N HIS A 219 12.61 69.03 -6.55
CA HIS A 219 12.75 70.22 -7.38
C HIS A 219 13.62 71.31 -6.72
N HIS A 220 13.98 72.32 -7.51
CA HIS A 220 14.67 73.54 -7.07
C HIS A 220 15.96 73.30 -6.26
N ALA A 221 16.72 72.26 -6.61
CA ALA A 221 17.94 71.82 -5.93
C ALA A 221 17.72 71.36 -4.47
N GLY A 222 16.54 70.79 -4.17
CA GLY A 222 16.34 70.04 -2.94
C GLY A 222 17.21 68.78 -2.89
N THR A 223 17.69 68.43 -1.70
CA THR A 223 18.48 67.22 -1.46
C THR A 223 17.54 66.03 -1.28
N CYS A 224 17.64 65.02 -2.14
CA CYS A 224 16.88 63.79 -2.01
C CYS A 224 17.56 62.83 -1.04
N ILE A 225 16.78 62.21 -0.15
CA ILE A 225 17.21 61.12 0.73
C ILE A 225 16.31 59.93 0.45
N ASP A 226 16.93 58.85 0.01
CA ASP A 226 16.30 57.57 -0.25
C ASP A 226 15.83 56.89 1.05
N GLN A 227 14.69 56.23 1.01
CA GLN A 227 14.07 55.56 2.16
C GLN A 227 13.38 54.26 1.72
N PRO A 228 13.27 53.26 2.60
CA PRO A 228 12.49 52.06 2.30
C PRO A 228 11.05 52.39 1.87
N GLY A 229 10.72 52.11 0.61
CA GLY A 229 9.39 52.36 0.03
C GLY A 229 9.11 53.81 -0.41
N GLY A 230 10.15 54.64 -0.58
CA GLY A 230 9.99 55.99 -1.12
C GLY A 230 11.21 56.90 -0.91
N TYR A 231 10.99 58.21 -0.89
CA TYR A 231 12.06 59.19 -0.65
C TYR A 231 11.54 60.36 0.18
N THR A 232 12.47 61.10 0.79
CA THR A 232 12.21 62.38 1.44
C THR A 232 13.08 63.47 0.81
N CYS A 233 12.45 64.60 0.46
CA CYS A 233 13.17 65.78 -0.02
C CYS A 233 13.45 66.77 1.11
N HIS A 234 14.71 67.16 1.28
CA HIS A 234 15.09 68.32 2.07
C HIS A 234 15.10 69.57 1.21
N CYS A 235 14.10 70.42 1.43
CA CYS A 235 13.90 71.62 0.63
C CYS A 235 14.83 72.77 1.05
N PRO A 236 15.33 73.55 0.07
CA PRO A 236 16.07 74.77 0.35
C PRO A 236 15.15 75.84 0.93
N HIS A 237 15.76 76.85 1.59
CA HIS A 237 15.01 77.93 2.23
C HIS A 237 14.00 78.59 1.27
N GLY A 238 12.76 78.70 1.73
CA GLY A 238 11.66 79.28 0.96
C GLY A 238 10.86 78.28 0.11
N TRP A 239 11.18 76.99 0.13
CA TRP A 239 10.44 75.94 -0.57
C TRP A 239 9.89 74.89 0.40
N VAL A 240 8.67 74.39 0.13
CA VAL A 240 7.97 73.33 0.88
C VAL A 240 7.19 72.44 -0.10
N GLY A 241 6.55 71.39 0.41
CA GLY A 241 5.91 70.35 -0.40
C GLY A 241 6.67 69.04 -0.31
N ALA A 242 6.09 67.95 -0.82
CA ALA A 242 6.74 66.63 -0.77
C ALA A 242 8.01 66.61 -1.64
N ASN A 243 8.01 67.38 -2.74
CA ASN A 243 9.04 67.41 -3.76
C ASN A 243 9.67 68.82 -3.90
N CYS A 244 9.49 69.70 -2.92
CA CYS A 244 9.97 71.09 -2.94
C CYS A 244 9.40 71.95 -4.08
N GLU A 245 8.16 71.69 -4.45
CA GLU A 245 7.44 72.32 -5.55
C GLU A 245 6.74 73.63 -5.17
N ILE A 246 6.52 73.89 -3.88
CA ILE A 246 5.76 75.04 -3.38
C ILE A 246 6.70 76.11 -2.84
N HIS A 247 6.67 77.31 -3.41
CA HIS A 247 7.41 78.45 -2.87
C HIS A 247 6.62 79.14 -1.74
N LEU A 248 7.22 79.27 -0.56
CA LEU A 248 6.69 80.03 0.58
C LEU A 248 6.73 81.54 0.28
N GLN A 249 5.74 82.03 -0.46
CA GLN A 249 5.40 83.45 -0.45
C GLN A 249 4.59 83.77 0.79
N TRP A 250 5.26 83.86 1.95
CA TRP A 250 4.62 84.37 3.15
C TRP A 250 4.43 85.89 2.99
N LYS A 251 3.23 86.31 2.56
CA LYS A 251 2.78 87.67 2.87
C LYS A 251 2.62 87.72 4.38
N SER A 252 3.60 88.31 5.07
CA SER A 252 3.46 88.71 6.48
C SER A 252 2.22 89.57 6.63
N GLY A 253 1.13 88.99 7.12
CA GLY A 253 -0.10 89.71 7.40
C GLY A 253 -1.27 88.76 7.62
N HIS A 254 -1.75 88.70 8.85
CA HIS A 254 -3.04 88.13 9.27
C HIS A 254 -3.09 86.62 9.59
N MET A 255 -2.26 86.15 10.53
CA MET A 255 -2.67 85.04 11.40
C MET A 255 -1.97 85.08 12.76
N ALA A 256 -1.98 86.24 13.42
CA ALA A 256 -1.56 86.36 14.82
C ALA A 256 -2.48 87.28 15.62
N GLU A 257 -3.75 87.41 15.21
CA GLU A 257 -4.70 88.32 15.85
C GLU A 257 -6.07 87.68 16.10
N SER A 258 -6.12 86.36 16.25
CA SER A 258 -7.37 85.64 16.55
C SER A 258 -7.31 84.70 17.77
N LEU A 259 -6.19 84.69 18.52
CA LEU A 259 -6.06 83.88 19.74
C LEU A 259 -6.16 84.67 21.06
N THR A 260 -6.22 86.00 21.02
CA THR A 260 -6.28 86.83 22.24
C THR A 260 -7.68 87.35 22.59
N ASN A 261 -8.69 87.10 21.74
CA ASN A 261 -10.05 87.62 21.92
C ASN A 261 -11.17 86.56 21.77
N MET A 262 -10.91 85.32 22.20
CA MET A 262 -11.99 84.34 22.36
C MET A 262 -12.74 84.60 23.68
N PRO A 263 -14.07 84.84 23.65
CA PRO A 263 -14.86 85.07 24.87
C PRO A 263 -14.76 83.84 25.77
N ARG A 264 -14.55 84.05 27.08
CA ARG A 264 -14.31 82.97 28.08
C ARG A 264 -15.31 81.80 27.97
N HIS A 265 -16.54 82.04 27.51
CA HIS A 265 -17.53 81.00 27.25
C HIS A 265 -17.12 79.96 26.19
N SER A 266 -16.45 80.35 25.10
CA SER A 266 -15.97 79.39 24.08
C SER A 266 -14.83 78.52 24.61
N LEU A 267 -13.98 79.06 25.49
CA LEU A 267 -12.93 78.28 26.14
C LEU A 267 -13.50 77.18 27.05
N TYR A 268 -14.54 77.50 27.85
CA TYR A 268 -15.21 76.50 28.67
C TYR A 268 -15.93 75.42 27.87
N ILE A 269 -16.49 75.77 26.70
CA ILE A 269 -17.12 74.78 25.80
C ILE A 269 -16.07 73.83 25.21
N ILE A 270 -14.92 74.35 24.79
CA ILE A 270 -13.82 73.51 24.25
C ILE A 270 -13.24 72.60 25.34
N ILE A 271 -12.99 73.13 26.54
CA ILE A 271 -12.52 72.33 27.67
C ILE A 271 -13.56 71.27 28.06
N GLY A 272 -14.86 71.64 28.06
CA GLY A 272 -15.96 70.70 28.31
C GLY A 272 -16.01 69.58 27.26
N ALA A 273 -15.87 69.91 25.98
CA ALA A 273 -15.87 68.93 24.89
C ALA A 273 -14.67 67.98 24.96
N LEU A 274 -13.48 68.50 25.31
CA LEU A 274 -12.28 67.68 25.48
C LEU A 274 -12.38 66.76 26.71
N CYS A 275 -12.97 67.24 27.81
CA CYS A 275 -13.23 66.40 28.99
C CYS A 275 -14.24 65.29 28.69
N VAL A 276 -15.32 65.56 27.95
CA VAL A 276 -16.30 64.53 27.54
C VAL A 276 -15.66 63.51 26.60
N ALA A 277 -14.86 63.94 25.63
CA ALA A 277 -14.14 63.05 24.72
C ALA A 277 -13.15 62.14 25.48
N PHE A 278 -12.44 62.69 26.47
CA PHE A 278 -11.51 61.92 27.31
C PHE A 278 -12.24 60.86 28.16
N VAL A 279 -13.38 61.21 28.75
CA VAL A 279 -14.21 60.26 29.51
C VAL A 279 -14.77 59.16 28.61
N LEU A 280 -15.22 59.48 27.40
CA LEU A 280 -15.69 58.48 26.43
C LEU A 280 -14.58 57.53 25.97
N MET A 281 -13.37 58.04 25.72
CA MET A 281 -12.21 57.20 25.37
C MET A 281 -11.82 56.27 26.52
N LEU A 282 -11.87 56.74 27.77
CA LEU A 282 -11.66 55.90 28.96
C LEU A 282 -12.72 54.81 29.10
N ILE A 283 -14.00 55.13 28.85
CA ILE A 283 -15.08 54.13 28.87
C ILE A 283 -14.88 53.08 27.77
N ILE A 284 -14.51 53.48 26.55
CA ILE A 284 -14.22 52.55 25.44
C ILE A 284 -13.02 51.65 25.78
N LEU A 285 -11.98 52.21 26.41
CA LEU A 285 -10.80 51.45 26.83
C LEU A 285 -11.14 50.44 27.94
N ILE A 286 -11.94 50.84 28.94
CA ILE A 286 -12.40 49.94 30.01
C ILE A 286 -13.30 48.82 29.45
N VAL A 287 -14.25 49.14 28.56
CA VAL A 287 -15.11 48.14 27.90
C VAL A 287 -14.29 47.21 26.99
N GLY A 288 -13.28 47.74 26.30
CA GLY A 288 -12.35 46.96 25.48
C GLY A 288 -11.53 45.96 26.30
N ILE A 289 -10.99 46.39 27.45
CA ILE A 289 -10.25 45.53 28.37
C ILE A 289 -11.16 44.44 28.97
N CYS A 290 -12.42 44.76 29.31
CA CYS A 290 -13.41 43.78 29.76
C CYS A 290 -13.85 42.80 28.67
N ARG A 291 -13.81 43.20 27.39
CA ARG A 291 -14.09 42.31 26.24
C ARG A 291 -12.94 41.34 25.96
N ILE A 292 -11.69 41.80 26.08
CA ILE A 292 -10.48 40.97 25.89
C ILE A 292 -10.34 39.91 26.98
N SER A 293 -10.57 40.27 28.24
CA SER A 293 -10.55 39.32 29.37
C SER A 293 -11.65 38.25 29.33
N ARG A 294 -12.72 38.44 28.54
CA ARG A 294 -13.72 37.39 28.26
C ARG A 294 -13.28 36.39 27.19
N ILE A 295 -12.39 36.77 26.28
CA ILE A 295 -12.00 35.93 25.13
C ILE A 295 -10.98 34.87 25.57
N GLU A 296 -10.09 35.17 26.51
CA GLU A 296 -9.15 34.19 27.08
C GLU A 296 -9.84 33.07 27.89
N TYR A 297 -11.06 33.29 28.41
CA TYR A 297 -11.75 32.30 29.24
C TYR A 297 -12.47 31.18 28.45
N GLN A 298 -12.60 31.30 27.12
CA GLN A 298 -13.22 30.27 26.27
C GLN A 298 -12.21 29.36 25.55
N GLY A 299 -10.91 29.57 25.74
CA GLY A 299 -9.85 28.86 25.02
C GLY A 299 -9.15 27.71 25.76
N SER A 300 -9.42 27.46 27.04
CA SER A 300 -8.71 26.42 27.81
C SER A 300 -9.64 25.35 28.37
N SER A 301 -9.53 24.16 27.78
CA SER A 301 -10.13 22.93 28.25
C SER A 301 -9.29 22.30 29.38
N ARG A 302 -9.93 22.10 30.55
CA ARG A 302 -9.73 21.07 31.63
C ARG A 302 -9.32 21.54 33.05
N PRO A 303 -9.71 20.77 34.09
CA PRO A 303 -10.26 21.30 35.34
C PRO A 303 -9.33 21.14 36.56
N ALA A 304 -9.48 21.99 37.57
CA ALA A 304 -9.01 21.73 38.94
C ALA A 304 -9.49 22.82 39.93
N TYR A 305 -10.02 22.32 41.05
CA TYR A 305 -10.29 22.87 42.40
C TYR A 305 -9.90 24.32 42.79
N GLU A 306 -10.79 24.91 43.64
CA GLU A 306 -10.55 25.82 44.79
C GLU A 306 -9.43 26.87 44.68
N GLU A 307 -9.65 28.19 44.84
CA GLU A 307 -10.29 28.85 45.98
C GLU A 307 -10.33 30.40 45.78
N PHE A 308 -11.33 31.05 46.40
CA PHE A 308 -11.45 32.46 46.87
C PHE A 308 -11.75 33.68 45.94
N TYR A 309 -13.01 34.15 46.06
CA TYR A 309 -13.57 35.53 46.28
C TYR A 309 -12.92 36.76 45.57
N ASN A 310 -13.62 37.77 45.03
CA ASN A 310 -14.96 38.32 45.29
C ASN A 310 -15.26 39.36 44.18
N CYS A 311 -16.47 39.37 43.60
CA CYS A 311 -17.13 40.57 43.07
C CYS A 311 -18.55 40.21 42.61
N ARG A 312 -19.43 39.92 43.56
CA ARG A 312 -20.87 39.80 43.35
C ARG A 312 -21.61 40.82 44.21
N SER A 313 -21.80 42.00 43.65
CA SER A 313 -22.90 42.93 43.90
C SER A 313 -22.60 44.13 43.01
N ILE A 314 -23.33 44.38 41.93
CA ILE A 314 -24.57 45.17 41.93
C ILE A 314 -25.17 44.95 40.54
N ASP A 315 -26.34 44.31 40.46
CA ASP A 315 -27.40 44.61 39.49
C ASP A 315 -28.56 43.63 39.74
N SER A 316 -29.25 43.88 40.84
CA SER A 316 -30.59 43.36 41.12
C SER A 316 -31.40 44.57 41.56
N GLU A 317 -31.93 45.31 40.59
CA GLU A 317 -33.17 46.10 40.64
C GLU A 317 -33.16 47.16 39.54
N PHE A 318 -33.30 46.79 38.25
CA PHE A 318 -33.85 47.70 37.23
C PHE A 318 -34.13 46.98 35.88
N SER A 319 -35.05 46.02 35.83
CA SER A 319 -35.68 45.59 34.55
C SER A 319 -37.00 44.82 34.74
N SER A 320 -37.80 45.22 35.72
CA SER A 320 -39.23 44.86 35.83
C SER A 320 -40.12 46.05 35.50
N ALA A 321 -39.89 46.68 34.34
CA ALA A 321 -40.85 47.58 33.72
C ALA A 321 -40.59 47.62 32.22
N ILE A 322 -41.67 47.48 31.42
CA ILE A 322 -41.70 47.49 29.95
C ILE A 322 -41.56 46.10 29.32
N ALA A 323 -42.36 45.15 29.82
CA ALA A 323 -42.92 44.07 29.01
C ALA A 323 -44.44 44.25 28.97
N SER A 324 -44.91 45.20 28.18
CA SER A 324 -46.28 45.22 27.70
C SER A 324 -46.36 45.98 26.39
N ILE A 325 -47.10 45.40 25.45
CA ILE A 325 -47.55 45.90 24.16
C ILE A 325 -46.69 45.48 22.95
N ARG A 326 -47.31 44.57 22.18
CA ARG A 326 -47.18 44.28 20.73
C ARG A 326 -45.96 43.42 20.32
N HIS A 327 -46.10 42.26 19.68
CA HIS A 327 -47.09 41.86 18.68
C HIS A 327 -47.40 40.35 18.71
N ALA A 328 -48.70 40.05 18.60
CA ALA A 328 -49.19 38.83 17.99
C ALA A 328 -49.05 38.93 16.45
N ARG A 329 -48.56 37.86 15.79
CA ARG A 329 -49.16 37.21 14.60
C ARG A 329 -48.24 36.11 14.09
N PHE A 330 -48.81 34.91 13.95
CA PHE A 330 -48.49 33.77 13.04
C PHE A 330 -46.99 33.53 12.72
N GLY A 331 -46.36 32.39 12.99
CA GLY A 331 -46.85 31.03 13.14
C GLY A 331 -45.90 30.09 12.39
N LYS A 332 -45.60 28.94 13.02
CA LYS A 332 -45.14 27.64 12.48
C LYS A 332 -43.86 27.11 13.13
N LYS A 333 -44.05 25.93 13.73
CA LYS A 333 -43.06 24.97 14.22
C LYS A 333 -42.44 24.22 13.04
N SER A 334 -41.16 23.90 13.13
CA SER A 334 -40.59 22.61 12.74
C SER A 334 -39.26 22.38 13.46
N ARG A 335 -39.14 21.19 14.08
CA ARG A 335 -37.90 20.65 14.71
C ARG A 335 -36.85 20.32 13.63
N PRO A 336 -35.56 20.12 13.99
CA PRO A 336 -35.06 18.75 14.31
C PRO A 336 -34.17 18.73 15.57
N ALA A 337 -34.30 17.76 16.48
CA ALA A 337 -33.72 16.41 16.45
C ALA A 337 -32.18 16.42 16.59
N MET A 338 -31.78 16.20 17.85
CA MET A 338 -30.42 16.04 18.38
C MET A 338 -29.95 14.61 18.09
N TYR A 339 -28.79 14.45 17.46
CA TYR A 339 -28.08 13.18 17.36
C TYR A 339 -27.03 13.11 18.45
N ASP A 340 -27.12 12.06 19.26
CA ASP A 340 -26.20 11.71 20.34
C ASP A 340 -25.25 10.63 19.79
N ALA A 341 -23.95 10.81 19.98
CA ALA A 341 -22.92 9.90 19.49
C ALA A 341 -22.36 9.08 20.66
N THR A 342 -22.62 7.78 20.65
CA THR A 342 -21.94 6.81 21.51
C THR A 342 -20.75 6.18 20.76
N PRO A 343 -19.61 5.90 21.43
CA PRO A 343 -18.47 5.27 20.80
C PRO A 343 -18.61 3.75 20.74
N ILE A 344 -18.22 3.16 19.61
CA ILE A 344 -18.28 1.73 19.32
C ILE A 344 -17.00 1.06 19.86
N ALA A 345 -17.19 -0.01 20.63
CA ALA A 345 -16.16 -0.92 21.10
C ALA A 345 -15.77 -1.93 20.01
N TYR A 346 -14.50 -2.30 19.97
CA TYR A 346 -13.94 -3.33 19.09
C TYR A 346 -14.10 -4.73 19.70
N GLU A 347 -14.78 -5.61 18.98
CA GLU A 347 -14.81 -7.09 19.05
C GLU A 347 -15.11 -7.53 17.60
N ASP A 348 -14.60 -8.61 16.97
CA ASP A 348 -13.78 -9.75 17.37
C ASP A 348 -13.37 -10.55 16.07
N TYR A 349 -12.65 -11.66 16.24
CA TYR A 349 -12.62 -12.90 15.41
C TYR A 349 -11.43 -13.28 14.48
N SER A 350 -10.80 -14.39 14.88
CA SER A 350 -10.40 -15.60 14.11
C SER A 350 -10.67 -16.80 15.06
N PRO A 351 -11.12 -18.03 14.69
CA PRO A 351 -10.50 -18.92 13.67
C PRO A 351 -11.43 -19.95 12.94
N ASP A 352 -10.85 -20.69 11.97
CA ASP A 352 -11.21 -22.01 11.41
C ASP A 352 -12.62 -22.29 10.80
N ASP A 353 -12.69 -22.46 9.47
CA ASP A 353 -13.35 -23.65 8.89
C ASP A 353 -12.95 -23.99 7.43
N LYS A 354 -13.06 -25.29 7.12
CA LYS A 354 -12.51 -26.11 6.01
C LYS A 354 -13.06 -25.87 4.58
N PRO A 355 -12.46 -26.50 3.54
CA PRO A 355 -12.66 -26.12 2.13
C PRO A 355 -13.93 -26.74 1.51
N LEU A 356 -14.62 -25.93 0.70
CA LEU A 356 -15.68 -26.39 -0.19
C LEU A 356 -15.10 -26.90 -1.51
N VAL A 357 -15.03 -28.22 -1.63
CA VAL A 357 -15.03 -28.93 -2.91
C VAL A 357 -16.45 -28.85 -3.47
N THR A 358 -16.63 -28.28 -4.66
CA THR A 358 -17.79 -28.58 -5.51
C THR A 358 -17.36 -28.69 -6.96
N LEU A 359 -17.30 -29.95 -7.42
CA LEU A 359 -17.30 -30.32 -8.82
C LEU A 359 -18.55 -29.75 -9.51
N ILE A 360 -18.37 -28.87 -10.51
CA ILE A 360 -19.40 -28.65 -11.51
C ILE A 360 -18.95 -29.33 -12.80
N LYS A 361 -19.79 -30.28 -13.16
CA LYS A 361 -19.74 -31.18 -14.30
C LYS A 361 -19.97 -30.37 -15.59
N THR A 362 -19.10 -30.56 -16.57
CA THR A 362 -19.29 -30.13 -17.96
C THR A 362 -20.56 -30.73 -18.55
N LYS A 363 -21.42 -29.89 -19.14
CA LYS A 363 -22.24 -30.28 -20.30
C LYS A 363 -22.70 -29.04 -21.08
N ASP A 364 -22.60 -29.17 -22.40
CA ASP A 364 -23.23 -28.36 -23.46
C ASP A 364 -22.53 -27.06 -23.88
N LEU A 365 -21.63 -27.20 -24.86
CA LEU A 365 -21.57 -26.41 -26.10
C LEU A 365 -20.90 -27.24 -27.20
#